data_AF-A0A4V2XL04-F1
#
_entry.id   AF-A0A4V2XL04-F1
#
_cell.length_a   1.000
_cell.length_b   1.000
_cell.length_c   1.000
_cell.angle_alpha   90.00
_cell.angle_beta   90.00
_cell.angle_gamma   90.00
#
_symmetry.space_group_name_H-M   'P 1'
#
loop_
_entity.id
_entity.type
_entity.pdbx_description
1 polymer ?
#
loop_
_entity_poly.entity_id
_entity_poly.type
_entity_poly.pdbx_seq_one_letter_code
_entity_poly.pdbx_strand_id
1 'polypeptide(L)' 'MKRFTCGELVESITAYLDDALDPPVRAGFEAHAACCDDCRRHVHQFRVTIRAVGDQPPEKLPDRTRERLMSAFRQRRRT' A
#
# COMPACT_ATOMS: atom_id res chain seq x y z
N MET A 1 -23.71 -3.47 2.15
CA MET A 1 -22.32 -3.87 1.85
C MET A 1 -22.23 -4.21 0.37
N LYS A 2 -21.29 -3.60 -0.37
CA LYS A 2 -21.03 -3.97 -1.76
C LYS A 2 -20.52 -5.42 -1.79
N ARG A 3 -21.13 -6.29 -2.60
CA ARG A 3 -20.64 -7.64 -2.85
C ARG A 3 -19.67 -7.58 -4.03
N PHE A 4 -18.38 -7.74 -3.76
CA PHE A 4 -17.33 -7.72 -4.78
C PHE A 4 -17.35 -8.99 -5.62
N THR A 5 -17.07 -8.84 -6.91
CA THR A 5 -16.66 -9.93 -7.81
C THR A 5 -15.12 -10.04 -7.86
N CYS A 6 -14.60 -11.15 -8.40
CA CYS A 6 -13.15 -11.29 -8.59
C CYS A 6 -12.59 -10.20 -9.53
N GLY A 7 -13.33 -9.84 -10.58
CA GLY A 7 -12.91 -8.79 -11.52
C GLY A 7 -12.79 -7.42 -10.84
N GLU A 8 -13.79 -7.03 -10.06
CA GLU A 8 -13.76 -5.77 -9.30
C GLU A 8 -12.63 -5.75 -8.26
N LEU A 9 -12.29 -6.89 -7.66
CA LEU A 9 -11.17 -7.00 -6.73
C LEU A 9 -9.83 -6.75 -7.45
N VAL A 10 -9.63 -7.40 -8.60
CA VAL A 10 -8.43 -7.23 -9.42
C VAL A 10 -8.28 -5.77 -9.87
N GLU A 11 -9.36 -5.13 -10.29
CA GLU A 11 -9.36 -3.71 -10.68
C GLU A 11 -9.07 -2.77 -9.51
N SER A 12 -9.50 -3.12 -8.30
CA SER A 12 -9.36 -2.29 -7.11
C SER A 12 -8.08 -2.55 -6.29
N ILE A 13 -7.24 -3.51 -6.70
CA ILE A 13 -6.14 -4.01 -5.87
C ILE A 13 -5.11 -2.95 -5.53
N THR A 14 -4.75 -2.09 -6.47
CA THR A 14 -3.78 -1.00 -6.26
C THR A 14 -4.34 0.02 -5.26
N ALA A 15 -5.57 0.47 -5.44
CA ALA A 15 -6.22 1.39 -4.51
C ALA A 15 -6.37 0.79 -3.10
N TYR A 16 -6.58 -0.53 -2.98
CA TYR A 16 -6.57 -1.22 -1.68
C TYR A 16 -5.19 -1.19 -1.02
N LEU A 17 -4.12 -1.46 -1.78
CA LEU A 17 -2.75 -1.49 -1.28
C LEU A 17 -2.21 -0.10 -0.92
N ASP A 18 -2.69 0.93 -1.61
CA ASP A 18 -2.36 2.34 -1.37
C ASP A 18 -3.25 3.02 -0.30
N ASP A 19 -4.12 2.26 0.35
CA ASP A 19 -5.10 2.75 1.34
C ASP A 19 -6.02 3.87 0.81
N ALA A 20 -6.36 3.80 -0.47
CA ALA A 20 -7.14 4.79 -1.21
C ALA A 20 -8.61 4.40 -1.43
N LEU A 21 -9.07 3.28 -0.84
CA LEU A 21 -10.48 2.88 -0.89
C LEU A 21 -11.28 3.48 0.26
N ASP A 22 -12.46 4.00 -0.05
CA ASP A 22 -13.41 4.42 0.98
C ASP A 22 -13.79 3.23 1.89
N PRO A 23 -14.08 3.46 3.19
CA PRO A 23 -14.36 2.40 4.16
C PRO A 23 -15.37 1.31 3.73
N PRO A 24 -16.54 1.64 3.13
CA PRO A 24 -17.48 0.60 2.71
C PRO A 24 -16.98 -0.23 1.52
N VAL A 25 -16.12 0.35 0.68
CA VAL A 25 -15.50 -0.33 -0.47
C VAL A 25 -14.39 -1.26 0.02
N ARG A 26 -13.54 -0.77 0.93
CA ARG A 26 -12.51 -1.58 1.61
C ARG A 26 -13.12 -2.80 2.31
N ALA A 27 -14.21 -2.62 3.06
CA ALA A 27 -14.88 -3.72 3.74
C ALA A 27 -15.43 -4.79 2.76
N GLY A 28 -15.97 -4.35 1.61
CA GLY A 28 -16.43 -5.27 0.55
C GLY A 28 -15.29 -6.05 -0.11
N PHE A 29 -14.17 -5.37 -0.37
CA PHE A 29 -12.95 -5.98 -0.91
C PHE A 29 -12.41 -7.06 0.04
N GLU A 30 -12.26 -6.72 1.32
CA GLU A 30 -11.74 -7.62 2.36
C GLU A 30 -12.65 -8.84 2.56
N ALA A 31 -13.97 -8.63 2.57
CA ALA A 31 -14.93 -9.72 2.65
C ALA A 31 -14.81 -10.71 1.49
N HIS A 32 -14.61 -10.22 0.26
CA HIS A 32 -14.41 -11.10 -0.90
C HIS A 32 -13.07 -11.84 -0.82
N ALA A 33 -11.97 -11.14 -0.49
CA ALA A 33 -10.66 -11.77 -0.35
C ALA A 33 -10.63 -12.85 0.74
N ALA A 34 -11.45 -12.69 1.80
CA ALA A 34 -11.58 -13.70 2.84
C ALA A 34 -12.28 -14.98 2.37
N CYS A 35 -13.25 -14.88 1.45
CA CYS A 35 -14.04 -16.02 0.99
C CYS A 35 -13.59 -16.64 -0.34
N CYS A 36 -12.65 -16.02 -1.06
CA CYS A 36 -12.17 -16.47 -2.36
C CYS A 36 -10.65 -16.73 -2.33
N ASP A 37 -10.27 -18.00 -2.49
CA ASP A 37 -8.87 -18.45 -2.43
C ASP A 37 -8.01 -17.84 -3.54
N ASP A 38 -8.56 -17.69 -4.76
CA ASP A 38 -7.85 -17.09 -5.89
C ASP A 38 -7.56 -15.62 -5.65
N CYS A 39 -8.56 -14.86 -5.19
CA CYS A 39 -8.38 -13.45 -4.85
C CYS A 39 -7.44 -13.24 -3.66
N ARG A 40 -7.50 -14.12 -2.65
CA ARG A 40 -6.53 -14.10 -1.53
C ARG A 40 -5.11 -14.32 -2.02
N ARG A 41 -4.91 -15.28 -2.93
CA ARG A 41 -3.61 -15.54 -3.57
C ARG A 41 -3.16 -14.34 -4.41
N HIS A 42 -4.08 -13.72 -5.13
CA HIS A 42 -3.79 -12.54 -5.95
C HIS A 42 -3.27 -11.36 -5.11
N VAL A 43 -3.95 -11.06 -3.99
CA VAL A 43 -3.48 -10.04 -3.02
C VAL A 43 -2.11 -10.40 -2.46
N HIS A 44 -1.88 -11.68 -2.12
CA HIS A 44 -0.58 -12.13 -1.64
C HIS A 44 0.53 -11.94 -2.69
N GLN A 45 0.28 -12.29 -3.95
CA GLN A 45 1.24 -12.11 -5.04
C GLN A 45 1.63 -10.64 -5.21
N PHE A 46 0.67 -9.72 -5.22
CA PHE A 46 0.97 -8.29 -5.29
C PHE A 46 1.86 -7.82 -4.13
N ARG A 47 1.58 -8.26 -2.89
CA ARG A 47 2.41 -7.93 -1.72
C ARG A 47 3.84 -8.47 -1.85
N VAL A 48 4.01 -9.68 -2.38
CA VAL A 48 5.33 -10.26 -2.65
C VAL A 48 6.07 -9.44 -3.71
N THR A 49 5.40 -9.07 -4.81
CA THR A 49 5.98 -8.22 -5.86
C THR A 49 6.40 -6.85 -5.33
N ILE A 50 5.56 -6.18 -4.54
CA ILE A 50 5.88 -4.89 -3.90
C ILE A 50 7.13 -5.03 -3.03
N ARG A 51 7.21 -6.08 -2.21
CA ARG A 51 8.39 -6.32 -1.37
C ARG A 51 9.64 -6.56 -2.21
N ALA A 52 9.55 -7.38 -3.26
CA ALA A 52 10.68 -7.70 -4.12
C ALA A 52 11.23 -6.46 -4.84
N VAL A 53 10.36 -5.56 -5.29
CA VAL A 53 10.75 -4.29 -5.92
C VAL A 53 11.21 -3.25 -4.89
N GLY A 54 10.62 -3.24 -3.70
CA GLY A 54 10.98 -2.30 -2.62
C GLY A 54 12.29 -2.61 -1.90
N ASP A 55 12.78 -3.86 -1.96
CA ASP A 55 14.02 -4.29 -1.30
C ASP A 55 15.30 -3.94 -2.11
N GLN A 56 15.18 -3.11 -3.14
CA GLN A 56 16.34 -2.55 -3.81
C GLN A 56 17.09 -1.62 -2.85
N PRO A 57 18.44 -1.60 -2.86
CA PRO A 57 19.20 -0.70 -2.02
C PRO A 57 18.71 0.73 -2.27
N PRO A 58 18.13 1.41 -1.26
CA PRO A 58 17.57 2.73 -1.47
C PRO A 58 18.68 3.63 -1.95
N GLU A 59 18.41 4.39 -3.01
CA GLU A 59 19.32 5.44 -3.43
C GLU A 59 19.54 6.35 -2.20
N LYS A 60 20.78 6.35 -1.70
CA LYS A 60 21.10 7.15 -0.52
C LYS A 60 20.92 8.61 -0.92
N LEU A 61 20.05 9.31 -0.19
CA LEU A 61 19.99 10.77 -0.30
C LEU A 61 21.42 11.33 -0.14
N PRO A 62 21.82 12.30 -0.97
CA PRO A 62 23.06 13.03 -0.72
C PRO A 62 23.06 13.59 0.71
N ASP A 63 24.19 13.50 1.41
CA ASP A 63 24.29 13.84 2.83
C ASP A 63 23.72 15.24 3.13
N ARG A 64 24.01 16.23 2.27
CA ARG A 64 23.45 17.58 2.37
C ARG A 64 21.92 17.61 2.36
N THR A 65 21.28 16.80 1.52
CA THR A 65 19.81 16.73 1.44
C THR A 65 19.25 16.11 2.72
N ARG A 66 19.88 15.03 3.20
CA ARG A 66 19.52 14.38 4.46
C ARG A 66 19.63 15.35 5.65
N GLU A 67 20.73 16.07 5.76
CA GLU A 67 20.96 17.06 6.84
C GLU A 67 19.92 18.18 6.85
N ARG A 68 19.60 18.72 5.66
CA ARG A 68 18.56 19.75 5.50
C ARG A 68 17.19 19.25 5.96
N LEU A 69 16.80 18.04 5.55
CA LEU A 69 15.53 17.42 5.95
C LEU A 69 15.47 17.19 7.47
N MET A 70 16.52 16.62 8.05
CA MET A 70 16.58 16.33 9.49
C MET A 70 16.54 17.62 10.33
N SER A 71 17.19 18.68 9.86
CA SER A 71 17.15 20.00 10.50
C SER A 71 15.75 20.61 10.48
N ALA A 72 15.07 20.56 9.32
CA ALA A 72 13.69 21.04 9.17
C ALA A 72 12.71 20.27 10.07
N PHE A 73 12.82 18.94 10.15
CA PHE A 73 11.97 18.13 11.04
C PHE A 73 12.21 18.43 12.52
N ARG A 74 13.46 18.64 12.93
CA ARG A 74 13.78 19.04 14.33
C ARG A 74 13.22 20.41 14.67
N GLN A 75 13.28 21.36 13.74
CA GLN A 75 12.74 22.70 13.94
C GLN A 75 11.21 22.65 14.10
N ARG A 76 10.51 21.93 13.22
CA ARG A 76 9.06 21.76 13.31
C ARG A 76 8.57 21.09 14.61
N ARG A 77 9.37 20.21 15.22
CA ARG A 77 9.02 19.56 16.49
C ARG A 77 9.20 20.46 17.72
N ARG A 78 9.89 21.59 17.58
CA ARG A 78 10.16 22.54 18.67
C ARG A 78 9.17 23.70 18.68
N THR A 79 8.40 23.88 17.61
CA THR A 79 7.33 24.86 17.45
C THR A 79 5.98 24.18 17.67
#